data_AF-A0A7C2R476-F1
#
_entry.id   AF-A0A7C2R476-F1
#
_cell.length_a   1.000
_cell.length_b   1.000
_cell.length_c   1.000
_cell.angle_alpha   90.00
_cell.angle_beta   90.00
_cell.angle_gamma   90.00
#
_symmetry.space_group_name_H-M   'P 1'
#
loop_
_entity.id
_entity.type
_entity.pdbx_description
1 polymer ?
#
loop_
_entity_poly.entity_id
_entity_poly.type
_entity_poly.pdbx_seq_one_letter_code
_entity_poly.pdbx_strand_id
1 'polypeptide(L)'
;MNICILYYSQTGNTKKFAEKISNSLDSATVYDITINEPNVVKQHDMIILGTPVHGFNPSKESIEFIKKLPEGNGKKTILFCTYRLWKGRVFSKLKGELKKRGYSTILCVSAKAKEFTDADFVEPVKKIKEKMEE
;
A
#
# COMPACT_ATOMS: atom_id res chain seq x y z
N MET A 1 -7.72 -11.46 -12.14
CA MET A 1 -7.46 -11.20 -10.70
C MET A 1 -7.80 -9.75 -10.41
N ASN A 2 -8.62 -9.47 -9.41
CA ASN A 2 -9.01 -8.10 -9.06
C ASN A 2 -8.24 -7.62 -7.81
N ILE A 3 -7.66 -6.42 -7.89
CA ILE A 3 -6.72 -5.88 -6.91
C ILE A 3 -7.35 -4.70 -6.16
N CYS A 4 -7.28 -4.72 -4.84
CA CYS A 4 -7.69 -3.60 -3.99
C CYS A 4 -6.47 -2.76 -3.61
N ILE A 5 -6.37 -1.53 -4.11
CA ILE A 5 -5.31 -0.59 -3.74
C ILE A 5 -5.83 0.32 -2.64
N LEU A 6 -5.36 0.12 -1.42
CA LEU A 6 -5.69 0.91 -0.24
C LEU A 6 -4.60 1.96 -0.02
N TYR A 7 -4.97 3.19 0.30
CA TYR A 7 -3.98 4.19 0.71
C TYR A 7 -4.51 5.14 1.79
N TYR A 8 -3.59 5.67 2.59
CA TYR A 8 -3.76 6.93 3.30
C TYR A 8 -2.82 7.98 2.69
N SER A 9 -3.25 9.23 2.61
CA SER A 9 -2.43 10.30 2.03
C SER A 9 -2.75 11.67 2.63
N GLN A 10 -1.84 12.22 3.44
CA GLN A 10 -2.04 13.54 4.05
C GLN A 10 -1.89 14.69 3.05
N THR A 11 -0.88 14.63 2.16
CA THR A 11 -0.53 15.72 1.23
C THR A 11 -0.70 15.34 -0.24
N GLY A 12 -1.36 14.22 -0.54
CA GLY A 12 -1.61 13.75 -1.90
C GLY A 12 -0.51 12.88 -2.55
N ASN A 13 0.71 12.81 -2.00
CA ASN A 13 1.80 12.05 -2.66
C ASN A 13 1.55 10.54 -2.68
N THR A 14 1.08 9.96 -1.58
CA THR A 14 0.74 8.53 -1.53
C THR A 14 -0.46 8.21 -2.42
N LYS A 15 -1.43 9.13 -2.52
CA LYS A 15 -2.55 9.03 -3.47
C LYS A 15 -2.05 8.96 -4.91
N LYS A 16 -1.21 9.90 -5.33
CA LYS A 16 -0.61 9.90 -6.68
C LYS A 16 0.11 8.59 -6.98
N PHE A 17 0.86 8.07 -6.01
CA PHE A 17 1.53 6.77 -6.17
C PHE A 17 0.51 5.63 -6.31
N ALA A 18 -0.55 5.59 -5.50
CA ALA A 18 -1.63 4.60 -5.61
C ALA A 18 -2.29 4.62 -6.99
N GLU A 19 -2.58 5.81 -7.52
CA GLU A 19 -3.17 6.00 -8.86
C GLU A 19 -2.23 5.52 -9.97
N LYS A 20 -0.93 5.81 -9.88
CA LYS A 20 0.08 5.31 -10.84
C LYS A 20 0.20 3.79 -10.81
N ILE A 21 0.12 3.17 -9.63
CA ILE A 21 0.07 1.70 -9.51
C ILE A 21 -1.20 1.19 -10.20
N SER A 22 -2.37 1.76 -9.91
CA SER A 22 -3.63 1.34 -10.53
C SER A 22 -3.59 1.41 -12.04
N ASN A 23 -3.07 2.50 -12.60
CA ASN A 23 -2.98 2.72 -14.05
C ASN A 23 -1.99 1.75 -14.75
N SER A 24 -1.15 1.04 -13.99
CA SER A 24 -0.18 0.08 -14.52
C SER A 24 -0.68 -1.37 -14.54
N LEU A 25 -1.86 -1.62 -13.97
CA LEU A 25 -2.45 -2.94 -13.76
C LEU A 25 -3.79 -3.05 -14.49
N ASP A 26 -4.10 -4.25 -15.02
CA ASP A 26 -5.31 -4.46 -15.83
C ASP A 26 -6.61 -4.35 -15.02
N SER A 27 -6.59 -4.72 -13.73
CA SER A 27 -7.78 -4.75 -12.88
C SER A 27 -7.43 -4.39 -11.44
N ALA A 28 -7.54 -3.09 -11.14
CA ALA A 28 -7.32 -2.56 -9.80
C ALA A 28 -8.35 -1.47 -9.46
N THR A 29 -8.83 -1.50 -8.22
CA THR A 29 -9.69 -0.45 -7.67
C THR A 29 -8.99 0.26 -6.51
N VAL A 30 -8.98 1.59 -6.55
CA VAL A 30 -8.29 2.44 -5.58
C VAL A 30 -9.26 2.94 -4.51
N TYR A 31 -8.88 2.80 -3.24
CA TYR A 31 -9.67 3.19 -2.08
C TYR A 31 -8.84 4.04 -1.12
N ASP A 32 -9.38 5.23 -0.79
CA ASP A 32 -8.90 6.03 0.34
C ASP A 32 -9.45 5.42 1.64
N ILE A 33 -8.57 5.02 2.54
CA ILE A 33 -8.95 4.35 3.79
C ILE A 33 -9.68 5.27 4.79
N THR A 34 -9.69 6.58 4.56
CA THR A 34 -10.36 7.55 5.45
C THR A 34 -11.87 7.62 5.24
N ILE A 35 -12.35 7.17 4.07
CA ILE A 35 -13.77 7.25 3.67
C ILE A 35 -14.34 5.89 3.23
N ASN A 36 -13.53 4.83 3.29
CA ASN A 36 -13.96 3.47 2.94
C ASN A 36 -13.81 2.55 4.13
N GLU A 37 -14.68 1.53 4.20
CA GLU A 37 -14.64 0.54 5.26
C GLU A 37 -13.65 -0.60 4.95
N PRO A 38 -13.00 -1.21 5.96
CA PRO A 38 -12.06 -2.33 5.77
C PRO A 38 -12.65 -3.53 5.02
N ASN A 39 -13.97 -3.69 4.99
CA ASN A 39 -14.64 -4.80 4.31
C ASN A 39 -14.53 -4.76 2.77
N VAL A 40 -14.13 -3.63 2.15
CA VAL A 40 -13.91 -3.54 0.70
C VAL A 40 -12.90 -4.57 0.19
N VAL A 41 -12.03 -5.08 1.05
CA VAL A 41 -11.02 -6.08 0.67
C VAL A 41 -11.59 -7.48 0.43
N LYS A 42 -12.85 -7.76 0.82
CA LYS A 42 -13.45 -9.10 0.69
C LYS A 42 -13.70 -9.48 -0.77
N GLN A 43 -14.09 -8.52 -1.61
CA GLN A 43 -14.42 -8.72 -3.02
C GLN A 43 -13.18 -8.76 -3.96
N HIS A 44 -11.98 -8.76 -3.40
CA HIS A 44 -10.73 -8.69 -4.15
C HIS A 44 -9.82 -9.86 -3.78
N ASP A 45 -9.02 -10.32 -4.74
CA ASP A 45 -8.12 -11.45 -4.57
C ASP A 45 -6.87 -11.06 -3.79
N MET A 46 -6.51 -9.78 -3.83
CA MET A 46 -5.25 -9.25 -3.31
C MET A 46 -5.40 -7.79 -2.85
N ILE A 47 -4.55 -7.38 -1.91
CA ILE A 47 -4.45 -5.98 -1.48
C ILE A 47 -3.07 -5.38 -1.76
N ILE A 48 -3.04 -4.12 -2.16
CA ILE A 48 -1.83 -3.28 -2.19
C ILE A 48 -2.08 -2.13 -1.22
N LEU A 49 -1.25 -1.97 -0.18
CA LEU A 49 -1.48 -0.98 0.88
C LEU A 49 -0.36 0.06 0.93
N GLY A 50 -0.76 1.33 0.82
CA GLY A 50 0.10 2.51 0.81
C GLY A 50 -0.04 3.39 2.03
N THR A 51 1.09 3.93 2.51
CA THR A 51 1.09 4.90 3.62
C THR A 51 2.24 5.91 3.48
N PRO A 52 2.06 7.20 3.86
CA PRO A 52 3.18 8.10 4.06
C PRO A 52 3.99 7.68 5.29
N VAL A 53 5.24 8.12 5.35
CA VAL A 53 6.10 7.91 6.53
C VAL A 53 6.00 9.09 7.48
N HIS A 54 5.46 8.85 8.67
CA HIS A 54 5.35 9.83 9.75
C HIS A 54 6.29 9.43 10.90
N GLY A 55 7.28 10.27 11.21
CA GLY A 55 8.24 9.99 12.29
C GLY A 55 8.90 8.61 12.18
N PHE A 56 9.32 8.21 10.97
CA PHE A 56 9.95 6.90 10.68
C PHE A 56 9.03 5.68 10.92
N ASN A 57 7.72 5.89 10.93
CA ASN A 57 6.68 4.89 11.15
C ASN A 57 5.59 5.02 10.06
N PRO A 58 4.73 4.00 9.86
CA PRO A 58 3.55 4.19 9.02
C PRO A 58 2.59 5.18 9.67
N SER A 59 1.64 5.72 8.91
CA SER A 59 0.60 6.56 9.48
C SER A 59 -0.26 5.79 10.50
N LYS A 60 -0.83 6.51 11.47
CA LYS A 60 -1.70 5.89 12.49
C LYS A 60 -2.96 5.32 11.84
N GLU A 61 -3.48 6.05 10.87
CA GLU A 61 -4.65 5.71 10.06
C GLU A 61 -4.46 4.36 9.37
N SER A 62 -3.29 4.13 8.73
CA SER A 62 -3.00 2.85 8.09
C SER A 62 -2.93 1.69 9.08
N ILE A 63 -2.38 1.91 10.28
CA ILE A 63 -2.32 0.87 11.32
C ILE A 63 -3.72 0.55 11.86
N GLU A 64 -4.50 1.56 12.19
CA GLU A 64 -5.87 1.35 12.70
C GLU A 64 -6.78 0.72 11.66
N PHE A 65 -6.60 1.04 10.39
CA PHE A 65 -7.32 0.37 9.31
C PHE A 65 -6.95 -1.12 9.21
N ILE A 66 -5.66 -1.46 9.25
CA ILE A 66 -5.19 -2.85 9.20
C ILE A 66 -5.79 -3.69 10.35
N LYS A 67 -5.83 -3.13 11.57
CA LYS A 67 -6.40 -3.82 12.74
C LYS A 67 -7.88 -4.19 12.56
N LYS A 68 -8.60 -3.44 11.71
CA LYS A 68 -10.02 -3.65 11.42
C LYS A 68 -10.27 -4.45 10.14
N LEU A 69 -9.24 -4.80 9.37
CA LEU A 69 -9.37 -5.66 8.19
C LEU A 69 -9.99 -7.00 8.59
N PRO A 70 -10.85 -7.63 7.78
CA PRO A 70 -11.29 -9.01 8.03
C PRO A 70 -10.11 -10.00 8.04
N GLU A 71 -10.34 -11.24 8.47
CA GLU A 71 -9.31 -12.29 8.40
C GLU A 71 -8.86 -12.51 6.94
N GLY A 72 -7.54 -12.51 6.75
CA GLY A 72 -6.90 -12.54 5.44
C GLY A 72 -6.83 -13.94 4.83
N ASN A 73 -6.82 -15.00 5.64
CA ASN A 73 -6.76 -16.39 5.17
C ASN A 73 -5.65 -16.65 4.12
N GLY A 74 -4.46 -16.08 4.35
CA GLY A 74 -3.31 -16.18 3.44
C GLY A 74 -3.31 -15.17 2.28
N LYS A 75 -4.30 -14.28 2.20
CA LYS A 75 -4.41 -13.27 1.13
C LYS A 75 -3.10 -12.48 0.99
N LYS A 76 -2.58 -12.46 -0.23
CA LYS A 76 -1.31 -11.80 -0.56
C LYS A 76 -1.44 -10.28 -0.43
N THR A 77 -0.34 -9.63 -0.08
CA THR A 77 -0.27 -8.17 0.05
C THR A 77 1.01 -7.60 -0.54
N ILE A 78 0.91 -6.46 -1.22
CA ILE A 78 2.07 -5.60 -1.51
C ILE A 78 1.98 -4.35 -0.64
N LEU A 79 3.12 -3.88 -0.14
CA LEU A 79 3.19 -2.65 0.63
C LEU A 79 3.96 -1.57 -0.12
N PHE A 80 3.48 -0.33 -0.06
CA PHE A 80 4.25 0.81 -0.52
C PHE A 80 4.26 1.97 0.46
N CYS A 81 5.28 2.83 0.36
CA CYS A 81 5.30 4.09 1.10
C CYS A 81 5.98 5.22 0.34
N THR A 82 5.61 6.44 0.72
CA THR A 82 6.27 7.69 0.29
C THR A 82 6.99 8.33 1.47
N TYR A 83 8.21 8.83 1.26
CA TYR A 83 9.01 9.45 2.32
C TYR A 83 10.05 10.43 1.79
N ARG A 84 10.51 11.34 2.66
CA ARG A 84 11.53 12.34 2.31
C ARG A 84 12.94 11.98 2.79
N LEU A 85 13.07 11.57 4.05
CA LEU A 85 14.39 11.33 4.67
C LEU A 85 14.72 9.84 4.75
N TRP A 86 13.98 9.12 5.59
CA TRP A 86 14.16 7.70 5.83
C TRP A 86 12.83 7.02 6.10
N LYS A 87 12.66 5.79 5.61
CA LYS A 87 11.43 5.01 5.76
C LYS A 87 11.27 4.35 7.13
N GLY A 88 12.37 4.20 7.88
CA GLY A 88 12.34 3.60 9.22
C GLY A 88 11.67 2.23 9.27
N ARG A 89 10.71 2.08 10.19
CA ARG A 89 10.06 0.81 10.54
C ARG A 89 8.75 0.53 9.81
N VAL A 90 8.40 1.33 8.79
CA VAL A 90 7.12 1.26 8.08
C VAL A 90 6.76 -0.16 7.67
N PHE A 91 7.58 -0.81 6.86
CA PHE A 91 7.25 -2.16 6.40
C PHE A 91 7.25 -3.20 7.52
N SER A 92 8.18 -3.13 8.48
CA SER A 92 8.19 -4.07 9.60
C SER A 92 6.91 -4.00 10.44
N LYS A 93 6.38 -2.80 10.68
CA LYS A 93 5.14 -2.60 11.44
C LYS A 93 3.91 -3.04 10.66
N LEU A 94 3.80 -2.62 9.39
CA LEU A 94 2.69 -3.03 8.52
C LEU A 94 2.64 -4.55 8.35
N LYS A 95 3.79 -5.20 8.09
CA LYS A 95 3.90 -6.66 8.00
C LYS A 95 3.46 -7.34 9.31
N GLY A 96 3.88 -6.80 10.45
CA GLY A 96 3.51 -7.33 11.77
C GLY A 96 2.00 -7.32 11.99
N GLU A 97 1.34 -6.19 11.72
CA GLU A 97 -0.12 -6.09 11.88
C GLU A 97 -0.89 -6.91 10.85
N LEU A 98 -0.46 -6.93 9.59
CA LEU A 98 -1.09 -7.77 8.54
C LEU A 98 -0.95 -9.27 8.84
N LYS A 99 0.21 -9.71 9.32
CA LYS A 99 0.44 -11.11 9.70
C LYS A 99 -0.51 -11.55 10.82
N LYS A 100 -0.79 -10.68 11.81
CA LYS A 100 -1.77 -10.97 12.88
C LYS A 100 -3.19 -11.16 12.35
N ARG A 101 -3.51 -10.55 11.20
CA ARG A 101 -4.80 -10.70 10.50
C ARG A 101 -4.76 -11.81 9.44
N GLY A 102 -3.72 -12.65 9.40
CA GLY A 102 -3.63 -13.76 8.46
C GLY A 102 -3.28 -13.37 7.01
N TYR A 103 -2.70 -12.20 6.77
CA TYR A 103 -2.24 -11.79 5.44
C TYR A 103 -0.76 -12.11 5.19
N SER A 104 -0.37 -12.28 3.93
CA SER A 104 1.01 -12.62 3.52
C SER A 104 1.63 -11.55 2.63
N THR A 105 2.65 -10.84 3.12
CA THR A 105 3.32 -9.78 2.34
C THR A 105 4.38 -10.34 1.39
N ILE A 106 4.19 -10.11 0.08
CA ILE A 106 5.06 -10.65 -0.98
C ILE A 106 6.06 -9.64 -1.54
N LEU A 107 5.81 -8.33 -1.40
CA LEU A 107 6.70 -7.28 -1.89
C LEU A 107 6.53 -5.99 -1.05
N CYS A 108 7.61 -5.23 -0.95
CA CYS A 108 7.60 -3.87 -0.41
C CYS A 108 8.37 -2.95 -1.34
N VAL A 109 7.76 -1.85 -1.79
CA VAL A 109 8.41 -0.83 -2.62
C VAL A 109 8.27 0.54 -1.99
N SER A 110 9.18 1.47 -2.28
CA SER A 110 9.14 2.78 -1.65
C SER A 110 9.59 3.85 -2.62
N ALA A 111 8.94 5.00 -2.60
CA ALA A 111 9.34 6.17 -3.35
C ALA A 111 9.89 7.24 -2.38
N LYS A 112 11.12 7.72 -2.64
CA LYS A 112 11.80 8.72 -1.82
C LYS A 112 12.00 9.99 -2.63
N ALA A 113 11.44 11.10 -2.17
CA ALA A 113 11.67 12.40 -2.81
C ALA A 113 11.54 13.55 -1.81
N LYS A 114 12.22 14.67 -2.09
CA LYS A 114 11.98 15.94 -1.39
C LYS A 114 10.65 16.56 -1.85
N GLU A 115 10.43 16.52 -3.17
CA GLU A 115 9.21 16.90 -3.88
C GLU A 115 8.95 15.80 -4.90
N PHE A 116 7.74 15.26 -4.94
CA PHE A 116 7.43 14.09 -5.76
C PHE A 116 7.07 14.51 -7.19
N THR A 117 7.70 13.83 -8.14
CA THR A 117 7.44 13.88 -9.57
C THR A 117 7.03 12.49 -10.08
N ASP A 118 6.53 12.42 -11.31
CA ASP A 118 6.17 11.13 -11.92
C ASP A 118 7.36 10.17 -12.05
N ALA A 119 8.58 10.69 -12.22
CA ALA A 119 9.80 9.90 -12.35
C ALA A 119 10.09 9.07 -11.07
N ASP A 120 9.72 9.59 -9.89
CA ASP A 120 9.95 8.92 -8.61
C ASP A 120 9.12 7.63 -8.45
N PHE A 121 8.07 7.47 -9.26
CA PHE A 121 7.17 6.32 -9.21
C PHE A 121 7.48 5.25 -10.26
N VAL A 122 8.23 5.56 -11.32
CA VAL A 122 8.46 4.64 -12.46
C VAL A 122 9.03 3.30 -12.01
N GLU A 123 10.17 3.33 -11.32
CA GLU A 123 10.87 2.12 -10.89
C GLU A 123 10.08 1.32 -9.84
N PRO A 124 9.50 1.95 -8.79
CA PRO A 124 8.63 1.23 -7.86
C PRO A 124 7.38 0.61 -8.49
N VAL A 125 6.73 1.30 -9.45
CA VAL A 125 5.57 0.78 -10.18
C VAL A 125 5.97 -0.41 -11.05
N LYS A 126 7.10 -0.31 -11.74
CA LYS A 126 7.65 -1.42 -12.54
C LYS A 126 7.84 -2.69 -11.71
N LYS A 127 8.46 -2.58 -10.52
CA LYS A 127 8.63 -3.72 -9.59
C LYS A 127 7.32 -4.35 -9.15
N ILE A 128 6.28 -3.54 -8.96
CA ILE A 128 4.94 -4.07 -8.65
C ILE A 128 4.44 -4.86 -9.85
N LYS A 129 4.47 -4.29 -11.05
CA LYS A 129 4.00 -4.94 -12.27
C LYS A 129 4.71 -6.29 -12.51
N GLU A 130 6.04 -6.31 -12.46
CA GLU A 130 6.84 -7.54 -12.58
C GLU A 130 6.41 -8.59 -11.56
N LYS A 131 6.20 -8.19 -10.29
CA LYS A 131 5.75 -9.11 -9.25
C LYS A 131 4.33 -9.64 -9.45
N MET A 132 3.49 -8.92 -10.18
CA MET A 132 2.13 -9.35 -10.51
C MET A 132 2.08 -10.31 -11.70
N GLU A 133 3.15 -10.39 -12.49
CA GLU A 133 3.32 -11.27 -13.65
C GLU A 133 4.00 -12.61 -13.30
N GLU A 134 4.64 -12.71 -12.11
CA GLU A 134 5.21 -13.94 -11.52
C GLU A 134 4.15 -14.95 -11.01
#